data_AF-A0A931SBI0-F1
#
_entry.id   AF-A0A931SBI0-F1
#
_cell.length_a   1.000
_cell.length_b   1.000
_cell.length_c   1.000
_cell.angle_alpha   90.00
_cell.angle_beta   90.00
_cell.angle_gamma   90.00
#
_symmetry.space_group_name_H-M   'P 1'
#
loop_
_entity.id
_entity.type
_entity.pdbx_description
1 polymer ?
#
loop_
_entity_poly.entity_id
_entity_poly.type
_entity_poly.pdbx_seq_one_letter_code
_entity_poly.pdbx_strand_id
1 'polypeptide(L)'
;MMSIYDLGFVNLAIPAWQMAVYIALVSLFMIGRKANYSVLMTYMFGLYWGYYLFGQDLLTAAKGNPAVETAYITFGLALAALSLMALFYEER
;
A
#
# COMPACT_ATOMS: atom_id res chain seq x y z
N MET A 1 17.54 5.16 36.31
CA MET A 1 16.22 5.65 35.87
C MET A 1 16.24 5.74 34.35
N MET A 2 15.51 4.85 33.68
CA MET A 2 15.37 4.84 32.22
C MET A 2 14.41 5.98 31.84
N SER A 3 14.86 6.91 31.01
CA SER A 3 14.09 8.08 30.60
C SER A 3 12.97 7.68 29.64
N ILE A 4 11.75 8.14 29.88
CA ILE A 4 10.55 7.84 29.07
C ILE A 4 10.73 8.29 27.60
N TYR A 5 11.68 9.19 27.33
CA TYR A 5 12.06 9.64 25.99
C TYR A 5 12.75 8.56 25.14
N ASP A 6 13.30 7.50 25.75
CA ASP A 6 14.02 6.42 25.04
C ASP A 6 13.07 5.34 24.48
N LEU A 7 11.77 5.41 24.82
CA LEU A 7 10.70 4.55 24.27
C LEU A 7 10.08 5.13 22.98
N GLY A 8 10.57 6.28 22.51
CA GLY A 8 9.85 7.15 21.56
C GLY A 8 10.17 6.98 20.08
N PHE A 9 11.09 6.10 19.69
CA PHE A 9 11.39 5.83 18.28
C PHE A 9 11.38 4.32 18.03
N VAL A 10 10.19 3.73 18.08
CA VAL A 10 9.99 2.44 17.40
C VAL A 10 10.32 2.70 15.93
N ASN A 11 11.45 2.18 15.45
CA ASN A 11 11.84 2.25 14.06
C ASN A 11 10.93 1.31 13.26
N LEU A 12 9.69 1.76 13.04
CA LEU A 12 8.69 1.04 12.29
C LEU A 12 9.17 0.95 10.84
N ALA A 13 9.12 -0.26 10.27
CA ALA A 13 9.45 -0.49 8.87
C ALA A 13 8.61 0.41 7.93
N ILE A 14 7.38 0.73 8.35
CA ILE A 14 6.50 1.70 7.68
C ILE A 14 6.33 2.91 8.59
N PRO A 15 6.54 4.15 8.10
CA PRO A 15 6.33 5.36 8.90
C PRO A 15 4.93 5.43 9.52
N ALA A 16 4.85 5.73 10.82
CA ALA A 16 3.59 5.73 11.57
C ALA A 16 2.51 6.65 10.95
N TRP A 17 2.92 7.79 10.37
CA TRP A 17 2.00 8.72 9.73
C TRP A 17 1.35 8.12 8.46
N GLN A 18 2.06 7.27 7.69
CA GLN A 18 1.49 6.60 6.52
C GLN A 18 0.43 5.59 6.95
N MET A 19 0.68 4.85 8.04
CA MET A 19 -0.31 3.95 8.61
C MET A 19 -1.54 4.71 9.13
N ALA A 20 -1.34 5.86 9.78
CA ALA A 20 -2.44 6.71 10.24
C ALA A 20 -3.31 7.20 9.06
N VAL A 21 -2.68 7.64 7.96
CA VAL A 21 -3.38 8.06 6.74
C VAL A 21 -4.16 6.89 6.13
N TYR A 22 -3.55 5.71 6.02
CA TYR A 22 -4.23 4.51 5.52
C TYR A 22 -5.46 4.15 6.35
N ILE A 23 -5.31 4.08 7.68
CA ILE A 23 -6.41 3.77 8.59
C ILE A 23 -7.53 4.81 8.47
N ALA A 24 -7.19 6.10 8.42
CA ALA A 24 -8.17 7.18 8.28
C ALA A 24 -8.96 7.06 6.97
N LEU A 25 -8.27 6.83 5.84
CA LEU A 25 -8.90 6.67 4.53
C LEU A 25 -9.83 5.45 4.48
N VAL A 26 -9.34 4.28 4.92
CA VAL A 26 -10.15 3.05 4.92
C VAL A 26 -11.37 3.20 5.84
N SER A 27 -11.19 3.81 7.01
CA SER A 27 -12.29 4.07 7.95
C SER A 27 -13.34 5.01 7.34
N LEU A 28 -12.92 6.07 6.66
CA LEU A 28 -13.83 7.01 5.98
C LEU A 28 -14.63 6.29 4.89
N PHE A 29 -13.99 5.46 4.06
CA PHE A 29 -14.69 4.70 3.02
C PHE A 29 -15.64 3.64 3.58
N MET A 30 -15.27 2.99 4.69
CA MET A 30 -16.15 2.06 5.40
C MET A 30 -17.40 2.75 5.96
N ILE A 31 -17.26 3.94 6.58
CA ILE A 31 -18.40 4.74 7.08
C ILE A 31 -19.32 5.12 5.91
N GLY A 32 -18.75 5.47 4.75
CA GLY A 32 -19.49 5.76 3.52
C GLY A 32 -20.13 4.55 2.86
N ARG A 33 -20.01 3.33 3.43
CA ARG A 33 -20.46 2.05 2.83
C ARG A 33 -19.90 1.80 1.43
N LYS A 34 -18.74 2.37 1.11
CA LYS A 34 -18.08 2.17 -0.18
C LYS A 34 -16.93 1.18 -0.06
N ALA A 35 -17.28 -0.10 0.13
CA ALA A 35 -16.31 -1.19 0.31
C ALA A 35 -15.28 -1.26 -0.82
N ASN A 36 -15.70 -0.96 -2.06
CA ASN A 36 -14.82 -0.96 -3.23
C ASN A 36 -13.68 0.06 -3.14
N TYR A 37 -13.90 1.26 -2.58
CA TYR A 37 -12.82 2.23 -2.36
C TYR A 37 -11.86 1.78 -1.25
N SER A 38 -12.35 1.10 -0.22
CA SER A 38 -11.50 0.49 0.80
C SER A 38 -10.57 -0.54 0.18
N VAL A 39 -11.09 -1.42 -0.69
CA VAL A 39 -10.31 -2.43 -1.41
C VAL A 39 -9.24 -1.79 -2.31
N LEU A 40 -9.62 -0.77 -3.08
CA LEU A 40 -8.69 -0.03 -3.94
C LEU A 40 -7.54 0.56 -3.11
N MET A 41 -7.85 1.24 -1.99
CA MET A 41 -6.82 1.82 -1.11
C MET A 41 -5.92 0.76 -0.49
N THR A 42 -6.46 -0.37 -0.04
CA THR A 42 -5.66 -1.48 0.49
C THR A 42 -4.67 -1.99 -0.55
N TYR A 43 -5.07 -2.12 -1.81
CA TYR A 43 -4.15 -2.53 -2.87
C TYR A 43 -3.10 -1.47 -3.21
N MET A 44 -3.48 -0.20 -3.29
CA MET A 44 -2.53 0.88 -3.56
C MET A 44 -1.47 0.98 -2.46
N PHE A 45 -1.88 0.99 -1.19
CA PHE A 45 -0.94 1.03 -0.07
C PHE A 45 -0.13 -0.26 0.04
N GLY A 46 -0.73 -1.42 -0.21
CA GLY A 46 -0.03 -2.71 -0.23
C GLY A 46 1.07 -2.78 -1.29
N LEU A 47 0.78 -2.34 -2.52
CA LEU A 47 1.77 -2.28 -3.61
C LEU A 47 2.88 -1.27 -3.32
N TYR A 48 2.51 -0.10 -2.81
CA TYR A 48 3.46 0.96 -2.45
C TYR A 48 4.39 0.51 -1.32
N TRP A 49 3.85 0.01 -0.21
CA TRP A 49 4.67 -0.48 0.91
C TRP A 49 5.46 -1.73 0.56
N GLY A 50 4.89 -2.63 -0.25
CA GLY A 50 5.61 -3.80 -0.75
C GLY A 50 6.87 -3.40 -1.54
N TYR A 51 6.74 -2.42 -2.43
CA TYR A 51 7.89 -1.89 -3.17
C TYR A 51 8.84 -1.09 -2.27
N TYR A 52 8.31 -0.27 -1.35
CA TYR A 52 9.12 0.51 -0.42
C TYR A 52 10.00 -0.37 0.49
N LEU A 53 9.44 -1.48 0.97
CA LEU A 53 10.13 -2.40 1.88
C LEU A 53 11.04 -3.39 1.15
N PHE A 54 10.60 -3.92 0.00
CA PHE A 54 11.26 -5.05 -0.67
C PHE A 54 11.77 -4.73 -2.08
N GLY A 55 11.66 -3.48 -2.55
CA GLY A 55 12.04 -3.10 -3.91
C GLY A 55 13.52 -3.34 -4.21
N GLN A 56 14.41 -3.11 -3.23
CA GLN A 56 15.83 -3.44 -3.38
C GLN A 56 16.08 -4.95 -3.46
N ASP A 57 15.38 -5.74 -2.66
CA ASP A 57 15.47 -7.21 -2.72
C ASP A 57 14.94 -7.74 -4.06
N LEU A 58 13.85 -7.15 -4.55
CA LEU A 58 13.27 -7.46 -5.86
C LEU A 58 14.27 -7.18 -7.00
N LEU A 59 14.91 -6.00 -6.99
CA LEU A 59 15.92 -5.61 -7.98
C LEU A 59 17.18 -6.48 -7.90
N THR A 60 17.59 -6.84 -6.68
CA THR A 60 18.74 -7.72 -6.45
C THR A 60 18.45 -9.13 -6.97
N ALA A 61 17.28 -9.69 -6.66
CA ALA A 61 16.82 -10.97 -7.18
C ALA A 61 16.68 -10.96 -8.72
N ALA A 62 16.26 -9.82 -9.28
CA ALA A 62 16.15 -9.59 -10.71
C ALA A 62 17.50 -9.38 -11.41
N LYS A 63 18.63 -9.36 -10.68
CA LYS A 63 19.97 -9.01 -11.20
C LYS A 63 19.98 -7.68 -11.95
N GLY A 64 19.20 -6.71 -11.48
CA GLY A 64 19.04 -5.40 -12.12
C GLY A 64 18.27 -5.42 -13.44
N ASN A 65 17.52 -6.49 -13.75
CA ASN A 65 16.68 -6.52 -14.95
C ASN A 65 15.47 -5.57 -14.81
N PRO A 66 15.41 -4.48 -15.60
CA PRO A 66 14.33 -3.48 -15.49
C PRO A 66 12.94 -4.04 -15.87
N ALA A 67 12.89 -5.18 -16.58
CA ALA A 67 11.62 -5.83 -16.93
C ALA A 67 10.85 -6.30 -15.69
N VAL A 68 11.54 -6.66 -14.59
CA VAL A 68 10.89 -7.15 -13.37
C VAL A 68 10.19 -6.02 -12.62
N GLU A 69 10.84 -4.87 -12.53
CA GLU A 69 10.24 -3.66 -11.96
C GLU A 69 9.05 -3.19 -12.80
N THR A 70 9.21 -3.20 -14.14
CA THR A 70 8.13 -2.86 -15.07
C THR A 70 6.95 -3.82 -14.92
N ALA A 71 7.20 -5.13 -14.77
CA ALA A 71 6.16 -6.11 -14.53
C ALA A 71 5.44 -5.85 -13.19
N TYR A 72 6.17 -5.59 -12.10
CA TYR A 72 5.59 -5.28 -10.80
C TYR A 72 4.65 -4.07 -10.88
N ILE A 73 5.09 -2.97 -11.50
CA ILE A 73 4.28 -1.77 -11.70
C ILE A 73 3.07 -2.07 -12.57
N THR A 74 3.25 -2.81 -13.67
CA THR A 74 2.18 -3.12 -14.62
C THR A 74 1.10 -4.00 -13.97
N PHE A 75 1.48 -5.03 -13.21
CA PHE A 75 0.55 -5.85 -12.45
C PHE A 75 -0.17 -5.03 -11.38
N GLY A 76 0.56 -4.15 -10.68
CA GLY A 76 -0.04 -3.24 -9.72
C GLY A 76 -1.09 -2.32 -10.33
N LEU A 77 -0.80 -1.72 -11.49
CA LEU A 77 -1.74 -0.88 -12.24
C LEU A 77 -2.93 -1.68 -12.77
N ALA A 78 -2.72 -2.89 -13.28
CA ALA A 78 -3.80 -3.77 -13.72
C ALA A 78 -4.75 -4.11 -12.56
N LEU A 79 -4.20 -4.36 -11.37
CA LEU A 79 -4.98 -4.68 -10.19
C LEU A 79 -5.77 -3.47 -9.66
N ALA A 80 -5.18 -2.27 -9.71
CA ALA A 80 -5.89 -1.03 -9.45
C ALA A 80 -7.01 -0.78 -10.47
N ALA A 81 -6.76 -1.04 -11.76
CA ALA A 81 -7.76 -0.92 -12.82
C ALA A 81 -8.92 -1.91 -12.63
N LEU A 82 -8.64 -3.17 -12.29
CA LEU A 82 -9.67 -4.16 -11.97
C LEU A 82 -10.50 -3.75 -10.75
N SER A 83 -9.86 -3.17 -9.73
CA SER A 83 -10.54 -2.64 -8.55
C SER A 83 -11.45 -1.45 -8.89
N LEU A 84 -11.02 -0.58 -9.80
CA LEU A 84 -11.86 0.50 -10.35
C LEU A 84 -13.00 -0.04 -11.22
N MET A 85 -12.76 -1.05 -12.05
CA MET A 85 -13.81 -1.70 -12.83
C MET A 85 -14.87 -2.31 -11.91
N ALA A 86 -14.47 -3.02 -10.86
CA ALA A 86 -15.38 -3.55 -9.86
C ALA A 86 -16.21 -2.45 -9.18
N LEU A 87 -15.56 -1.32 -8.82
CA LEU A 87 -16.23 -0.16 -8.25
C LEU A 87 -17.36 0.38 -9.13
N PHE A 88 -17.13 0.52 -10.44
CA PHE A 88 -18.13 1.05 -11.37
C PHE A 88 -19.13 0.00 -11.88
N TYR A 89 -18.83 -1.28 -11.72
CA TYR A 89 -19.74 -2.36 -12.13
C TYR A 89 -20.91 -2.55 -11.16
N GLU A 90 -20.69 -2.35 -9.85
CA GLU A 90 -21.75 -2.41 -8.83
C GLU A 90 -22.69 -1.20 -8.80
N GLU A 91 -22.34 -0.07 -9.44
CA GLU A 91 -23.22 1.11 -9.53
C GLU A 91 -24.26 1.01 -10.67
N ARG A 92 -24.38 -0.14 -11.34
CA ARG A 92 -25.45 -0.46 -12.33
C ARG A 92 -26.45 -1.46 -11.78
#